data_AF-A0A7G9GW60-F1
#
_entry.id   AF-A0A7G9GW60-F1
#
_cell.length_a   1.000
_cell.length_b   1.000
_cell.length_c   1.000
_cell.angle_alpha   90.00
_cell.angle_beta   90.00
_cell.angle_gamma   90.00
#
_symmetry.space_group_name_H-M   'P 1'
#
loop_
_entity.id
_entity.type
_entity.pdbx_description
1 polymer ?
#
loop_
_entity_poly.entity_id
_entity_poly.type
_entity_poly.pdbx_seq_one_letter_code
_entity_poly.pdbx_strand_id
1 'polypeptide(L)'
;MKKLYFIAIFYLCQIFAYGEIKIKIFEPIRFDEIVNEEIGRNISVGTGVIEITTDNLEEDSGKKLVFNFPEKGAMTNKKKWINIEEYRLETKDREVIIKAKIQHVKIYAILDKKKIDSGEEPNIIEGEYIGVIPVVISQYGRVMK
;
A
#
# COMPACT_ATOMS: atom_id res chain seq x y z
N MET A 1 -20.57 47.64 -21.18
CA MET A 1 -19.26 47.14 -20.70
C MET A 1 -19.29 46.45 -19.34
N LYS A 2 -20.04 46.95 -18.33
CA LYS A 2 -20.14 46.32 -16.99
C LYS A 2 -20.63 44.85 -16.99
N LYS A 3 -21.51 44.47 -17.93
CA LYS A 3 -22.00 43.07 -18.07
C LYS A 3 -20.93 42.08 -18.56
N LEU A 4 -19.95 42.53 -19.34
CA LEU A 4 -18.85 41.67 -19.81
C LEU A 4 -17.89 41.30 -18.67
N TYR A 5 -17.68 42.24 -17.73
CA TYR A 5 -16.84 42.02 -16.54
C TYR A 5 -17.39 40.91 -15.64
N PHE A 6 -18.72 40.86 -15.46
CA PHE A 6 -19.35 39.80 -14.67
C PHE A 6 -19.21 38.41 -15.31
N ILE A 7 -19.27 38.34 -16.65
CA ILE A 7 -19.07 37.09 -17.38
C ILE A 7 -17.61 36.64 -17.26
N ALA A 8 -16.65 37.55 -17.37
CA ALA A 8 -15.22 37.24 -17.20
C ALA A 8 -14.89 36.74 -15.77
N ILE A 9 -15.51 37.33 -14.74
CA ILE A 9 -15.37 36.87 -13.34
C ILE A 9 -15.98 35.47 -13.14
N PHE A 10 -17.12 35.18 -13.77
CA PHE A 10 -17.76 33.87 -13.68
C PHE A 10 -16.93 32.76 -14.35
N TYR A 11 -16.23 33.08 -15.45
CA TYR A 11 -15.29 32.16 -16.11
C TYR A 11 -14.00 31.94 -15.29
N LEU A 12 -13.53 32.93 -14.52
CA LEU A 12 -12.36 32.78 -13.64
C LEU A 12 -12.64 31.90 -12.42
N CYS A 13 -13.90 31.82 -11.97
CA CYS A 13 -14.30 30.94 -10.87
C CYS A 13 -14.37 29.45 -11.25
N GLN A 14 -14.23 29.08 -12.52
CA GLN A 14 -14.42 27.68 -12.96
C GLN A 14 -13.17 26.80 -12.89
N ILE A 15 -12.03 27.33 -12.44
CA ILE A 15 -10.81 26.53 -12.24
C ILE A 15 -10.78 26.01 -10.79
N PHE A 16 -11.82 25.29 -10.37
CA PHE A 16 -11.72 24.47 -9.17
C PHE A 16 -10.85 23.27 -9.54
N ALA A 17 -9.53 23.41 -9.38
CA ALA A 17 -8.64 22.27 -9.37
C ALA A 17 -9.01 21.43 -8.14
N TYR A 18 -9.58 20.24 -8.37
CA TYR A 18 -9.79 19.28 -7.30
C TYR A 18 -8.43 18.84 -6.77
N GLY A 19 -8.25 18.84 -5.45
CA GLY A 19 -7.08 18.21 -4.84
C GLY A 19 -7.05 16.71 -5.13
N GLU A 20 -5.88 16.17 -5.41
CA GLU A 20 -5.65 14.78 -5.77
C GLU A 20 -4.66 14.13 -4.80
N ILE A 21 -5.11 13.06 -4.12
CA ILE A 21 -4.23 12.17 -3.36
C ILE A 21 -3.94 10.94 -4.23
N LYS A 22 -2.66 10.74 -4.59
CA LYS A 22 -2.20 9.55 -5.33
C LYS A 22 -1.52 8.58 -4.40
N ILE A 23 -1.80 7.31 -4.60
CA ILE A 23 -1.14 6.21 -3.89
C ILE A 23 -0.57 5.27 -4.94
N LYS A 24 0.73 5.01 -4.87
CA LYS A 24 1.42 4.09 -5.78
C LYS A 24 2.38 3.19 -5.03
N ILE A 25 2.72 2.06 -5.65
CA ILE A 25 3.81 1.21 -5.19
C ILE A 25 5.11 1.92 -5.54
N PHE A 26 5.89 2.30 -4.51
CA PHE A 26 7.23 2.84 -4.67
C PHE A 26 8.24 1.69 -4.78
N GLU A 27 8.13 0.73 -3.87
CA GLU A 27 8.88 -0.53 -3.89
C GLU A 27 7.91 -1.70 -3.72
N PRO A 28 7.92 -2.70 -4.62
CA PRO A 28 7.09 -3.89 -4.45
C PRO A 28 7.57 -4.69 -3.24
N ILE A 29 6.65 -5.46 -2.64
CA ILE A 29 7.00 -6.35 -1.52
C ILE A 29 8.01 -7.40 -2.02
N ARG A 30 9.14 -7.48 -1.34
CA ARG A 30 10.16 -8.52 -1.56
C ARG A 30 10.47 -9.21 -0.24
N PHE A 31 10.60 -10.53 -0.29
CA PHE A 31 11.07 -11.33 0.84
C PHE A 31 12.59 -11.42 0.73
N ASP A 32 13.29 -10.95 1.77
CA ASP A 32 14.72 -11.18 1.87
C ASP A 32 14.99 -12.69 1.98
N GLU A 33 16.16 -13.11 1.47
CA GLU A 33 16.64 -14.49 1.38
C GLU A 33 15.98 -15.44 2.39
N ILE A 34 15.10 -16.32 1.90
CA ILE A 34 14.50 -17.39 2.70
C ILE A 34 15.54 -18.51 2.82
N VAL A 35 16.71 -18.19 3.37
CA VAL A 35 17.75 -19.18 3.67
C VAL A 35 17.35 -19.91 4.95
N ASN A 36 17.46 -21.24 4.90
CA ASN A 36 16.95 -22.21 5.86
C ASN A 36 17.74 -22.28 7.19
N GLU A 37 18.60 -21.33 7.53
CA GLU A 37 19.65 -21.58 8.54
C GLU A 37 19.52 -20.85 9.89
N GLU A 38 18.59 -19.94 10.12
CA GLU A 38 18.46 -19.30 11.44
C GLU A 38 17.32 -19.86 12.30
N ILE A 39 17.73 -20.78 13.18
CA ILE A 39 17.00 -21.30 14.33
C ILE A 39 16.44 -20.14 15.15
N GLY A 40 15.12 -19.95 15.10
CA GLY A 40 14.41 -19.15 16.10
C GLY A 40 13.07 -18.58 15.66
N ARG A 41 12.93 -18.18 14.38
CA ARG A 41 11.65 -17.68 13.84
C ARG A 41 11.38 -18.30 12.47
N ASN A 42 10.39 -19.21 12.41
CA ASN A 42 9.90 -19.81 11.17
C ASN A 42 9.07 -18.81 10.32
N ILE A 43 9.38 -17.53 10.41
CA ILE A 43 8.62 -16.46 9.77
C ILE A 43 9.55 -15.79 8.78
N SER A 44 9.09 -15.59 7.55
CA SER A 44 9.73 -14.66 6.62
C SER A 44 8.86 -13.41 6.50
N VAL A 45 9.52 -12.25 6.49
CA VAL A 45 8.85 -10.95 6.38
C VAL A 45 9.28 -10.32 5.07
N GLY A 46 8.31 -10.15 4.17
CA GLY A 46 8.49 -9.36 2.97
C GLY A 46 8.24 -7.90 3.28
N THR A 47 9.09 -7.01 2.76
CA THR A 47 8.95 -5.57 2.93
C THR A 47 8.75 -4.91 1.56
N GLY A 48 7.81 -3.96 1.51
CA GLY A 48 7.62 -3.05 0.38
C GLY A 48 7.34 -1.63 0.88
N VAL A 49 7.24 -0.69 -0.05
CA VAL A 49 6.99 0.72 0.25
C VAL A 49 5.90 1.24 -0.67
N ILE A 50 4.88 1.86 -0.07
CA ILE A 50 3.90 2.67 -0.79
C ILE A 50 4.27 4.14 -0.67
N GLU A 51 4.09 4.88 -1.76
CA GLU A 51 4.20 6.34 -1.77
C GLU A 51 2.80 6.94 -1.86
N ILE A 52 2.53 7.85 -0.94
CA ILE A 52 1.32 8.65 -0.87
C ILE A 52 1.73 10.08 -1.21
N THR A 53 1.13 10.66 -2.26
CA THR A 53 1.37 12.04 -2.67
C THR A 53 0.08 12.84 -2.70
N THR A 54 0.19 14.14 -2.40
CA THR A 54 -0.91 15.12 -2.51
C THR A 54 -0.40 16.35 -3.24
N ASP A 55 -1.23 16.90 -4.13
CA ASP A 55 -0.98 18.20 -4.75
C ASP A 55 -1.49 19.38 -3.92
N ASN A 56 -2.42 19.15 -3.00
CA ASN A 56 -3.04 20.14 -2.12
C ASN A 56 -2.88 19.80 -0.62
N LEU A 57 -1.65 19.95 -0.11
CA LEU A 57 -1.34 19.67 1.29
C LEU A 57 -2.14 20.53 2.29
N GLU A 58 -2.53 21.75 1.92
CA GLU A 58 -3.30 22.63 2.82
C GLU A 58 -4.68 22.04 3.14
N GLU A 59 -5.31 21.42 2.14
CA GLU A 59 -6.61 20.76 2.31
C GLU A 59 -6.47 19.33 2.86
N ASP A 60 -5.46 18.60 2.42
CA ASP A 60 -5.32 17.18 2.73
C ASP A 60 -4.63 16.90 4.07
N SER A 61 -3.87 17.86 4.61
CA SER A 61 -3.17 17.69 5.88
C SER A 61 -4.13 17.34 7.01
N GLY A 62 -3.81 16.26 7.73
CA GLY A 62 -4.64 15.73 8.80
C GLY A 62 -5.77 14.81 8.34
N LYS A 63 -6.02 14.64 7.03
CA LYS A 63 -6.89 13.57 6.53
C LYS A 63 -6.26 12.22 6.89
N LYS A 64 -7.11 11.26 7.23
CA LYS A 64 -6.74 9.91 7.61
C LYS A 64 -7.06 8.93 6.48
N LEU A 65 -6.07 8.16 6.08
CA LEU A 65 -6.20 7.03 5.17
C LEU A 65 -6.19 5.74 5.98
N VAL A 66 -7.19 4.89 5.79
CA VAL A 66 -7.29 3.57 6.43
C VAL A 66 -7.15 2.51 5.36
N PHE A 67 -6.16 1.64 5.52
CA PHE A 67 -5.83 0.58 4.58
C PHE A 67 -6.41 -0.75 5.05
N ASN A 68 -7.25 -1.35 4.22
CA ASN A 68 -7.83 -2.66 4.45
C ASN A 68 -7.20 -3.66 3.48
N PHE A 69 -6.36 -4.52 4.06
CA PHE A 69 -5.81 -5.69 3.38
C PHE A 69 -6.71 -6.91 3.60
N PRO A 70 -6.72 -7.88 2.67
CA PRO A 70 -7.32 -9.17 2.94
C PRO A 70 -6.61 -9.84 4.13
N GLU A 71 -7.32 -10.73 4.83
CA GLU A 71 -6.76 -11.48 5.95
C GLU A 71 -5.59 -12.36 5.52
N LYS A 72 -5.68 -12.94 4.32
CA LYS A 72 -4.68 -13.83 3.74
C LYS A 72 -4.46 -13.48 2.28
N GLY A 73 -3.29 -13.84 1.78
CA GLY A 73 -2.98 -13.77 0.35
C GLY A 73 -2.29 -15.03 -0.14
N ALA A 74 -1.98 -15.05 -1.43
CA ALA A 74 -1.29 -16.16 -2.06
C ALA A 74 -0.25 -15.66 -3.06
N MET A 75 0.83 -16.43 -3.20
CA MET A 75 1.85 -16.24 -4.22
C MET A 75 2.16 -17.58 -4.88
N THR A 76 2.67 -17.56 -6.10
CA THR A 76 3.04 -18.79 -6.82
C THR A 76 4.28 -18.61 -7.70
N ASN A 77 5.08 -19.65 -7.80
CA ASN A 77 6.17 -19.78 -8.77
C ASN A 77 5.75 -20.60 -10.01
N LYS A 78 4.44 -20.76 -10.25
CA LYS A 78 3.79 -21.65 -11.24
C LYS A 78 3.86 -23.15 -10.95
N LYS A 79 4.69 -23.60 -10.01
CA LYS A 79 4.81 -25.01 -9.59
C LYS A 79 4.13 -25.25 -8.25
N LYS A 80 4.25 -24.31 -7.31
CA LYS A 80 3.70 -24.33 -5.96
C LYS A 80 3.00 -23.01 -5.64
N TRP A 81 1.99 -23.11 -4.78
CA TRP A 81 1.33 -21.97 -4.15
C TRP A 81 1.79 -21.87 -2.70
N ILE A 82 2.04 -20.64 -2.26
CA ILE A 82 2.36 -20.31 -0.86
C ILE A 82 1.36 -19.27 -0.35
N ASN A 83 0.99 -19.40 0.91
CA ASN A 83 0.07 -18.46 1.56
C ASN A 83 0.85 -17.36 2.26
N ILE A 84 0.35 -16.13 2.12
CA ILE A 84 0.70 -15.02 3.00
C ILE A 84 -0.30 -15.05 4.16
N GLU A 85 0.23 -15.19 5.37
CA GLU A 85 -0.56 -15.31 6.58
C GLU A 85 -1.10 -13.96 7.04
N GLU A 86 -0.39 -12.87 6.76
CA GLU A 86 -0.81 -11.55 7.17
C GLU A 86 -0.17 -10.42 6.35
N TYR A 87 -0.92 -9.33 6.17
CA TYR A 87 -0.41 -8.05 5.70
C TYR A 87 -0.53 -6.97 6.78
N ARG A 88 0.52 -6.15 6.94
CA ARG A 88 0.58 -5.05 7.92
C ARG A 88 1.15 -3.79 7.30
N LEU A 89 0.82 -2.64 7.88
CA LEU A 89 1.55 -1.40 7.68
C LEU A 89 2.49 -1.15 8.86
N GLU A 90 3.52 -0.34 8.65
CA GLU A 90 4.39 0.16 9.73
C GLU A 90 3.65 1.04 10.73
N THR A 91 2.56 1.66 10.29
CA THR A 91 1.69 2.44 11.16
C THR A 91 0.74 1.55 11.95
N LYS A 92 0.42 1.99 13.18
CA LYS A 92 -0.58 1.33 14.02
C LYS A 92 -1.95 1.34 13.33
N ASP A 93 -2.71 0.27 13.57
CA ASP A 93 -4.11 0.12 13.16
C ASP A 93 -4.36 0.31 11.65
N ARG A 94 -3.31 0.14 10.82
CA ARG A 94 -3.35 0.33 9.36
C ARG A 94 -3.81 1.73 8.94
N GLU A 95 -3.57 2.73 9.80
CA GLU A 95 -3.95 4.12 9.57
C GLU A 95 -2.74 4.98 9.19
N VAL A 96 -2.91 5.88 8.22
CA VAL A 96 -1.89 6.86 7.84
C VAL A 96 -2.52 8.24 7.85
N ILE A 97 -1.89 9.18 8.57
CA ILE A 97 -2.30 10.59 8.55
C ILE A 97 -1.43 11.33 7.53
N ILE A 98 -2.09 12.07 6.64
CA ILE A 98 -1.39 12.92 5.67
C ILE A 98 -0.75 14.10 6.42
N LYS A 99 0.57 14.26 6.27
CA LYS A 99 1.38 15.27 6.96
C LYS A 99 2.35 16.00 6.03
N ALA A 100 2.62 15.46 4.84
CA ALA A 100 3.55 16.03 3.88
C ALA A 100 3.09 15.75 2.44
N LYS A 101 3.62 16.50 1.47
CA LYS A 101 3.30 16.33 0.04
C LYS A 101 3.67 14.96 -0.50
N ILE A 102 4.71 14.33 0.06
CA ILE A 102 5.16 12.99 -0.27
C ILE A 102 5.41 12.27 1.05
N GLN A 103 4.82 11.10 1.21
CA GLN A 103 5.02 10.23 2.37
C GLN A 103 5.24 8.78 1.91
N HIS A 104 6.31 8.18 2.41
CA HIS A 104 6.57 6.75 2.24
C HIS A 104 6.09 5.99 3.46
N VAL A 105 5.38 4.90 3.23
CA VAL A 105 4.89 4.02 4.29
C VAL A 105 5.28 2.59 3.95
N LYS A 106 5.91 1.89 4.89
CA LYS A 106 6.25 0.48 4.69
C LYS A 106 5.03 -0.41 4.85
N ILE A 107 4.94 -1.39 3.96
CA ILE A 107 4.01 -2.50 4.00
C ILE A 107 4.79 -3.78 4.22
N TYR A 108 4.25 -4.66 5.06
CA TYR A 108 4.83 -5.95 5.40
C TYR A 108 3.89 -7.08 5.00
N ALA A 109 4.46 -8.15 4.46
CA ALA A 109 3.78 -9.42 4.25
C ALA A 109 4.48 -10.49 5.09
N ILE A 110 3.71 -11.29 5.82
CA ILE A 110 4.22 -12.30 6.73
C ILE A 110 3.88 -13.67 6.17
N LEU A 111 4.88 -14.54 6.02
CA LEU A 111 4.69 -15.93 5.64
C LEU A 111 5.33 -16.87 6.67
N ASP A 112 4.82 -18.10 6.72
CA ASP A 112 5.39 -19.18 7.51
C ASP A 112 6.32 -20.02 6.64
N LYS A 113 7.62 -20.02 6.97
CA LYS A 113 8.64 -20.77 6.23
C LYS A 113 8.37 -22.28 6.25
N LYS A 114 7.75 -22.82 7.31
CA LYS A 114 7.41 -24.26 7.39
C LYS A 114 6.35 -24.69 6.37
N LYS A 115 5.57 -23.75 5.85
CA LYS A 115 4.56 -24.04 4.82
C LYS A 115 5.14 -23.97 3.41
N ILE A 116 6.37 -23.48 3.26
CA ILE A 116 7.08 -23.42 1.98
C ILE A 116 7.63 -24.80 1.61
N ASP A 117 8.12 -25.57 2.58
CA ASP A 117 8.60 -26.94 2.40
C ASP A 117 7.80 -27.89 3.28
N SER A 118 7.01 -28.76 2.65
CA SER A 118 6.21 -29.81 3.29
C SER A 118 6.69 -31.20 2.87
N GLY A 119 7.95 -31.33 2.42
CA GLY A 119 8.55 -32.55 1.91
C GLY A 119 8.52 -32.68 0.39
N GLU A 120 8.33 -31.58 -0.34
CA GLU A 120 8.41 -31.57 -1.80
C GLU A 120 9.86 -31.56 -2.30
N GLU A 121 10.06 -31.95 -3.56
CA GLU A 121 11.38 -31.87 -4.20
C GLU A 121 11.85 -30.40 -4.33
N PRO A 122 13.17 -30.13 -4.16
CA PRO A 122 13.71 -28.76 -4.22
C PRO A 122 13.35 -27.99 -5.51
N ASN A 123 13.28 -28.70 -6.65
CA ASN A 123 12.91 -28.15 -7.94
C ASN A 123 11.48 -27.55 -8.01
N ILE A 124 10.57 -27.93 -7.11
CA ILE A 124 9.20 -27.43 -6.99
C ILE A 124 9.18 -26.16 -6.14
N ILE A 125 10.01 -26.14 -5.10
CA ILE A 125 10.08 -25.05 -4.12
C ILE A 125 10.87 -23.86 -4.67
N GLU A 126 11.98 -24.13 -5.38
CA GLU A 126 12.85 -23.11 -5.94
C GLU A 126 12.20 -22.32 -7.08
N GLY A 127 12.39 -21.01 -7.06
CA GLY A 127 11.97 -20.09 -8.13
C GLY A 127 11.46 -18.75 -7.61
N GLU A 128 11.09 -17.88 -8.55
CA GLU A 128 10.49 -16.58 -8.25
C GLU A 128 8.99 -16.73 -7.99
N TYR A 129 8.55 -16.39 -6.79
CA TYR A 129 7.14 -16.35 -6.43
C TYR A 129 6.56 -14.97 -6.72
N ILE A 130 5.42 -14.96 -7.41
CA ILE A 130 4.69 -13.74 -7.77
C ILE A 130 3.29 -13.82 -7.17
N GLY A 131 2.79 -12.71 -6.64
CA GLY A 131 1.42 -12.60 -6.13
C GLY A 131 0.85 -11.20 -6.34
N VAL A 132 -0.46 -11.08 -6.16
CA VAL A 132 -1.20 -9.82 -6.27
C VAL A 132 -2.08 -9.67 -5.04
N ILE A 133 -2.11 -8.48 -4.46
CA ILE A 133 -2.90 -8.19 -3.27
C ILE A 133 -3.91 -7.08 -3.62
N PRO A 134 -5.22 -7.28 -3.39
CA PRO A 134 -6.17 -6.18 -3.42
C PRO A 134 -5.98 -5.33 -2.17
N VAL A 135 -5.95 -4.00 -2.32
CA VAL A 135 -5.88 -3.06 -1.20
C VAL A 135 -7.06 -2.10 -1.30
N VAL A 136 -7.92 -2.10 -0.30
CA VAL A 136 -9.03 -1.13 -0.20
C VAL A 136 -8.60 0.01 0.70
N ILE A 137 -8.75 1.24 0.22
CA ILE A 137 -8.31 2.43 0.95
C ILE A 137 -9.52 3.32 1.19
N SER A 138 -9.74 3.69 2.44
CA SER A 138 -10.79 4.62 2.85
C SER A 138 -10.17 5.93 3.32
N GLN A 139 -10.68 7.05 2.83
CA GLN A 139 -10.25 8.38 3.23
C GLN A 139 -11.28 9.02 4.16
N TYR A 140 -10.81 9.56 5.29
CA TYR A 140 -11.60 10.28 6.27
C TYR A 140 -11.03 11.69 6.44
N GLY A 141 -11.89 12.69 6.35
CA GLY A 141 -11.58 14.09 6.63
C GLY A 141 -12.34 14.61 7.83
N ARG A 142 -12.01 15.83 8.27
CA ARG A 142 -12.86 16.52 9.26
C ARG A 142 -14.22 16.83 8.63
N VAL A 143 -15.29 16.67 9.40
CA VAL A 143 -16.61 17.17 9.00
C VAL A 143 -16.50 18.68 8.91
N MET A 144 -16.60 19.23 7.70
CA MET A 144 -16.67 20.68 7.51
C MET A 144 -17.99 21.15 8.14
N LYS A 145 -17.90 22.09 9.09
CA LYS A 145 -19.06 22.77 9.67
C LYS A 145 -19.48 23.94 8.80
#